data_AF-A0A2R5FUU5-F1
#
_entry.id   AF-A0A2R5FUU5-F1
#
_cell.length_a   1.000
_cell.length_b   1.000
_cell.length_c   1.000
_cell.angle_alpha   90.00
_cell.angle_beta   90.00
_cell.angle_gamma   90.00
#
_symmetry.space_group_name_H-M   'P 1'
#
loop_
_entity.id
_entity.type
_entity.pdbx_description
1 polymer ?
#
loop_
_entity_poly.entity_id
_entity_poly.type
_entity_poly.pdbx_seq_one_letter_code
_entity_poly.pdbx_strand_id
1 'polypeptide(L)' 'MTITVEAVYEHGVLRLSQPILLAEGTHVEVTVIATEAKPQNKTPREILAEIAAMPLEVSNDEFSGSDIDR' A
#
# COMPACT_ATOMS: atom_id res chain seq x y z
N MET A 1 -4.42 24.72 19.37
CA MET A 1 -3.17 24.17 18.77
C MET A 1 -3.58 23.31 17.59
N THR A 2 -3.01 23.53 16.41
CA THR A 2 -3.34 22.78 15.20
C THR A 2 -2.20 21.80 14.90
N ILE A 3 -2.51 20.50 14.92
CA ILE A 3 -1.57 19.45 14.51
C ILE A 3 -2.16 18.73 13.31
N THR A 4 -1.36 18.53 12.27
CA THR A 4 -1.74 17.73 11.11
C THR A 4 -1.16 16.34 11.31
N VAL A 5 -2.01 15.32 11.30
CA VAL A 5 -1.62 13.93 11.54
C VAL A 5 -2.15 13.09 10.40
N GLU A 6 -1.30 12.19 9.92
CA GLU A 6 -1.69 11.27 8.86
C GLU A 6 -2.64 10.19 9.40
N ALA A 7 -3.64 9.85 8.61
CA ALA A 7 -4.61 8.82 8.93
C ALA A 7 -5.04 8.08 7.66
N VAL A 8 -5.33 6.79 7.81
CA VAL A 8 -5.88 5.96 6.75
C VAL A 8 -7.36 5.74 7.03
N TYR A 9 -8.19 5.88 6.00
CA TYR A 9 -9.60 5.55 6.08
C TYR A 9 -9.82 4.08 5.71
N GLU A 10 -10.14 3.25 6.69
CA GLU A 10 -10.38 1.81 6.50
C GLU A 10 -11.68 1.41 7.19
N HIS A 11 -12.52 0.62 6.50
CA HIS A 11 -13.77 0.08 7.05
C HIS A 11 -14.72 1.12 7.68
N GLY A 12 -14.74 2.34 7.17
CA GLY A 12 -15.59 3.41 7.70
C GLY A 12 -14.98 4.20 8.86
N VAL A 13 -13.74 3.90 9.26
CA VAL A 13 -13.07 4.49 10.42
C VAL A 13 -11.77 5.18 10.00
N LEU A 14 -11.53 6.39 10.51
CA LEU A 14 -10.24 7.07 10.39
C LEU A 14 -9.27 6.50 11.43
N ARG A 15 -8.23 5.82 10.97
CA ARG A 15 -7.18 5.28 11.81
C ARG A 15 -5.92 6.13 11.68
N LEU A 16 -5.54 6.80 12.76
CA LEU A 16 -4.31 7.59 12.80
C LEU A 16 -3.08 6.68 12.61
N SER A 17 -2.12 7.12 11.80
CA SER A 17 -0.84 6.41 11.58
C SER A 17 0.05 6.42 12.83
N GLN A 18 -0.16 7.40 13.71
CA GLN A 18 0.57 7.57 14.97
C GLN A 18 -0.35 8.04 16.10
N PRO A 19 -0.05 7.67 17.36
CA PRO A 19 -0.79 8.19 18.50
C PRO A 19 -0.57 9.70 18.65
N ILE A 20 -1.61 10.38 19.15
CA ILE A 20 -1.55 11.80 19.49
C ILE A 20 -1.67 11.95 21.00
N LEU A 21 -0.85 12.84 21.57
CA LEU A 21 -0.88 13.14 22.99
C LEU A 21 -1.87 14.28 23.22
N LEU A 22 -3.08 13.94 23.64
CA LEU A 22 -4.11 14.88 24.06
C LEU A 22 -4.56 14.53 25.47
N ALA A 23 -4.88 15.54 26.28
CA ALA A 23 -5.47 15.32 27.59
C ALA A 23 -6.86 14.70 27.43
N GLU A 24 -7.22 13.80 28.34
CA GLU A 24 -8.57 13.21 28.35
C GLU A 24 -9.63 14.32 28.50
N GLY A 25 -10.73 14.19 27.76
CA GLY A 25 -11.79 15.21 27.72
C GLY A 25 -11.51 16.40 26.80
N THR A 26 -10.40 16.40 26.05
CA THR A 26 -10.14 17.44 25.06
C THR A 26 -11.10 17.32 23.88
N HIS A 27 -11.88 18.38 23.61
CA HIS A 27 -12.69 18.48 22.39
C HIS A 27 -11.80 18.77 21.19
N VAL A 28 -11.96 18.00 20.12
CA VAL A 28 -11.20 18.15 18.87
C VAL A 28 -12.14 18.39 17.70
N GLU A 29 -11.73 19.28 16.79
CA GLU A 29 -12.38 19.47 15.50
C GLU A 29 -11.61 18.69 14.44
N VAL A 30 -12.31 17.89 13.63
CA VAL A 30 -11.70 17.04 12.59
C VAL A 30 -12.08 17.59 11.23
N THR A 31 -11.09 18.03 10.46
CA THR A 31 -11.26 18.38 9.04
C THR A 31 -10.76 17.23 8.18
N VAL A 32 -11.66 16.60 7.42
CA VAL A 32 -11.32 15.51 6.49
C VAL A 32 -11.13 16.10 5.10
N ILE A 33 -9.92 15.98 4.56
CA ILE A 33 -9.59 16.37 3.19
C ILE A 33 -9.28 15.11 2.42
N ALA A 34 -10.22 14.66 1.59
CA ALA A 34 -10.00 13.52 0.70
C ALA A 34 -8.95 13.92 -0.35
N THR A 35 -7.71 13.47 -0.12
CA THR A 35 -6.65 13.54 -1.11
C THR A 35 -6.57 12.16 -1.74
N GLU A 36 -6.68 12.08 -3.07
CA GLU A 36 -6.34 10.85 -3.77
C GLU A 36 -4.94 10.46 -3.31
N ALA A 37 -4.81 9.23 -2.77
CA ALA A 37 -3.52 8.74 -2.31
C ALA A 37 -2.54 9.00 -3.45
N LYS A 38 -1.53 9.87 -3.21
CA LYS A 38 -0.47 10.05 -4.19
C LYS A 38 0.00 8.63 -4.49
N PRO A 39 -0.06 8.16 -5.74
CA PRO A 39 0.48 6.85 -6.06
C PRO A 39 1.87 6.87 -5.46
N GLN A 40 2.17 5.94 -4.55
CA GLN A 40 3.53 5.72 -4.13
C GLN A 40 4.27 5.55 -5.44
N ASN A 41 5.03 6.57 -5.84
CA ASN A 41 5.86 6.54 -7.02
C ASN A 41 6.99 5.59 -6.65
N LYS A 42 6.67 4.29 -6.62
CA LYS A 42 7.62 3.22 -6.37
C LYS A 42 8.72 3.47 -7.38
N THR A 43 9.92 3.69 -6.87
CA THR A 43 11.05 3.92 -7.77
C THR A 43 11.21 2.67 -8.65
N PRO A 44 11.74 2.76 -9.87
CA PRO A 44 11.98 1.59 -10.72
C PRO A 44 12.74 0.48 -9.98
N ARG A 45 13.61 0.86 -9.03
CA ARG A 45 14.32 -0.06 -8.14
C ARG A 45 13.39 -0.88 -7.23
N GLU A 46 12.35 -0.27 -6.66
CA GLU A 46 11.39 -0.96 -5.78
C GLU A 46 10.51 -1.93 -6.57
N ILE A 47 10.09 -1.54 -7.78
CA ILE A 47 9.35 -2.43 -8.70
C ILE A 47 10.22 -3.63 -9.08
N LEU A 48 11.49 -3.41 -9.41
CA LEU A 48 12.43 -4.50 -9.74
C LEU A 48 12.71 -5.42 -8.55
N ALA A 49 12.79 -4.88 -7.34
CA ALA A 49 12.96 -5.67 -6.12
C ALA A 49 11.73 -6.56 -5.84
N GLU A 50 10.51 -6.04 -6.07
CA GLU A 50 9.29 -6.84 -5.95
C GLU A 50 9.23 -7.96 -6.99
N ILE A 51 9.61 -7.69 -8.25
CA ILE A 51 9.65 -8.71 -9.31
C ILE A 51 10.67 -9.81 -8.99
N ALA A 52 11.86 -9.44 -8.52
CA ALA A 52 12.91 -10.40 -8.15
C ALA A 52 12.53 -11.24 -6.92
N ALA A 53 11.64 -10.74 -6.06
CA ALA A 53 11.17 -11.45 -4.88
C ALA A 53 10.00 -12.40 -5.17
N MET A 54 9.41 -12.35 -6.37
CA MET A 54 8.36 -13.30 -6.75
C MET A 54 8.97 -14.69 -6.93
N PRO A 55 8.47 -15.72 -6.23
CA PRO A 55 8.92 -17.08 -6.47
C PRO A 55 8.57 -17.46 -7.91
N LEU A 56 9.56 -17.90 -8.67
CA LEU A 56 9.35 -18.43 -10.00
C LEU A 56 8.46 -19.68 -9.86
N GLU A 57 7.28 -19.64 -10.47
CA GLU A 57 6.47 -20.83 -10.67
C GLU A 57 7.25 -21.77 -11.57
N VAL A 58 7.89 -22.78 -10.97
CA VAL A 58 8.61 -23.82 -11.71
C VAL A 58 7.57 -24.79 -12.23
N SER A 59 6.88 -24.39 -13.30
CA SER A 59 6.13 -25.32 -14.13
C SER A 59 7.14 -26.23 -14.81
N ASN A 60 7.32 -27.41 -14.23
CA ASN A 60 8.14 -28.50 -14.73
C ASN A 60 7.50 -29.15 -15.98
N ASP A 61 6.89 -28.34 -16.84
CA ASP A 61 6.33 -28.81 -18.09
C ASP A 61 7.47 -28.80 -19.11
N GLU A 62 8.03 -29.99 -19.29
CA GLU A 62 9.05 -30.29 -20.27
C GLU A 62 8.50 -29.88 -21.64
N PHE A 63 8.87 -28.66 -22.08
CA PHE A 63 8.45 -28.09 -23.37
C PHE A 63 8.98 -28.97 -24.50
N SER A 64 8.18 -29.98 -24.87
CA SER A 64 8.46 -30.85 -26.00
C SER A 64 8.03 -30.11 -27.25
N GLY A 65 9.00 -29.68 -28.06
CA GLY A 65 8.78 -28.94 -29.32
C GLY A 65 7.97 -29.67 -30.40
N SER A 66 7.29 -30.77 -30.06
CA SER A 66 6.33 -31.47 -30.90
C SER A 66 4.96 -30.79 -30.98
N ASP A 67 4.66 -29.82 -30.11
CA ASP A 67 3.34 -29.14 -30.09
C ASP A 67 3.18 -28.06 -31.20
N ILE A 68 4.28 -27.69 -31.87
CA ILE A 68 4.29 -26.63 -32.91
C ILE A 68 4.07 -27.20 -34.32
N ASP A 69 3.90 -28.52 -34.45
CA ASP A 69 3.61 -29.20 -35.73
C ASP A 69 2.12 -29.61 -35.79
N ARG A 70 1.21 -28.63 -35.69
CA ARG A 70 -0.17 -28.79 -36.16
C ARG A 70 -0.82 -27.48 -36.60
#